data_AF-A0A3N5VY61-F1
#
_entry.id   AF-A0A3N5VY61-F1
#
_cell.length_a   1.000
_cell.length_b   1.000
_cell.length_c   1.000
_cell.angle_alpha   90.00
_cell.angle_beta   90.00
_cell.angle_gamma   90.00
#
_symmetry.space_group_name_H-M   'P 1'
#
loop_
_entity.id
_entity.type
_entity.pdbx_description
1 polymer ?
#
loop_
_entity_poly.entity_id
_entity_poly.type
_entity_poly.pdbx_seq_one_letter_code
_entity_poly.pdbx_strand_id
1 'polypeptide(L)'
;DSVGNLGDQFLNPVRYVEPAEVSFGISVTDTLNYGSLHIGEYEAFKAAAVDPYVAMRTAYVQYREKQIRDEGPPTEPNDISRPARRPRTGALRSRVQPQSTQPDGAEQPPHQE
;
A
#
# COMPACT_ATOMS: atom_id res chain seq x y z
N ASP A 1 9.42 -9.85 7.48
CA ASP A 1 8.22 -10.72 7.63
C ASP A 1 8.48 -12.06 8.30
N SER A 2 9.66 -12.69 8.17
CA SER A 2 9.88 -14.04 8.71
C SER A 2 9.77 -14.18 10.23
N VAL A 3 10.21 -13.17 11.01
CA VAL A 3 10.11 -13.19 12.48
C VAL A 3 8.64 -13.07 12.95
N GLY A 4 7.83 -12.25 12.27
CA GLY A 4 6.41 -12.11 12.59
C GLY A 4 5.65 -13.40 12.33
N ASN A 5 5.90 -14.05 11.19
CA ASN A 5 5.27 -15.32 10.86
C ASN A 5 5.60 -16.42 11.88
N LEU A 6 6.86 -16.50 12.35
CA LEU A 6 7.23 -17.44 13.41
C LEU A 6 6.51 -17.16 14.74
N GLY A 7 6.34 -15.89 15.09
CA GLY A 7 5.56 -15.48 16.26
C GLY A 7 4.09 -15.90 16.16
N ASP A 8 3.44 -15.60 15.04
CA ASP A 8 2.06 -15.99 14.77
C ASP A 8 1.91 -17.51 14.83
N GLN A 9 2.88 -18.24 14.30
CA GLN A 9 2.83 -19.70 14.30
C GLN A 9 3.08 -20.31 15.69
N PHE A 10 3.85 -19.65 16.55
CA PHE A 10 3.98 -20.03 17.96
C PHE A 10 2.71 -19.70 18.77
N LEU A 11 2.08 -18.56 18.51
CA LEU A 11 0.88 -18.10 19.21
C LEU A 11 -0.42 -18.74 18.72
N ASN A 12 -0.36 -19.56 17.66
CA ASN A 12 -1.53 -20.21 17.10
C ASN A 12 -2.04 -21.34 18.04
N PRO A 13 -3.26 -21.24 18.60
CA PRO A 13 -3.79 -22.23 19.54
C PRO A 13 -3.96 -23.63 18.93
N VAL A 14 -4.15 -23.72 17.61
CA VAL A 14 -4.30 -25.01 16.90
C VAL A 14 -3.06 -25.88 17.09
N ARG A 15 -1.86 -25.31 17.27
CA ARG A 15 -0.62 -26.08 17.48
C ARG A 15 -0.55 -26.82 18.82
N TYR A 16 -1.38 -26.47 19.78
CA TYR A 16 -1.41 -27.09 21.11
C TYR A 16 -2.55 -28.11 21.26
N VAL A 17 -3.29 -28.38 20.17
CA VAL A 17 -4.33 -29.41 20.16
C VAL A 17 -3.69 -30.77 20.08
N GLU A 18 -3.93 -31.59 21.10
CA GLU A 18 -3.56 -33.01 21.10
C GLU A 18 -4.73 -33.89 20.63
N PRO A 19 -4.46 -34.93 19.84
CA PRO A 19 -3.15 -35.33 19.33
C PRO A 19 -2.72 -34.54 18.08
N ALA A 20 -1.42 -34.55 17.76
CA ALA A 20 -0.84 -33.69 16.72
C ALA A 20 -1.45 -33.91 15.32
N GLU A 21 -1.95 -35.12 15.05
CA GLU A 21 -2.67 -35.46 13.82
C GLU A 21 -3.95 -34.64 13.67
N VAL A 22 -4.65 -34.35 14.78
CA VAL A 22 -5.85 -33.51 14.78
C VAL A 22 -5.48 -32.05 14.53
N SER A 23 -4.43 -31.53 15.17
CA SER A 23 -3.91 -30.18 14.89
C SER A 23 -3.58 -29.99 13.41
N PHE A 24 -2.89 -30.97 12.82
CA PHE A 24 -2.56 -30.98 11.41
C PHE A 24 -3.82 -31.07 10.54
N GLY A 25 -4.75 -31.97 10.87
CA GLY A 25 -6.02 -32.12 10.18
C GLY A 25 -6.86 -30.84 10.15
N ILE A 26 -6.91 -30.10 11.26
CA ILE A 26 -7.58 -28.79 11.35
C ILE A 26 -6.93 -27.80 10.39
N SER A 27 -5.59 -27.68 10.42
CA SER A 27 -4.86 -26.74 9.59
C SER A 27 -5.01 -27.02 8.09
N VAL A 28 -4.98 -28.30 7.70
CA VAL A 28 -5.20 -28.75 6.32
C VAL A 28 -6.63 -28.46 5.89
N THR A 29 -7.61 -28.80 6.73
CA THR A 29 -9.03 -28.60 6.40
C THR A 29 -9.35 -27.12 6.24
N ASP A 30 -8.79 -26.26 7.10
CA ASP A 30 -8.95 -24.81 6.99
C ASP A 30 -8.36 -24.27 5.68
N THR A 31 -7.15 -24.73 5.32
CA THR A 31 -6.51 -24.37 4.04
C THR A 31 -7.34 -24.80 2.83
N LEU A 32 -7.87 -26.02 2.85
CA LEU A 32 -8.72 -26.54 1.78
C LEU A 32 -10.05 -25.80 1.71
N ASN A 33 -10.65 -25.49 2.84
CA ASN A 33 -11.89 -24.73 2.93
C ASN A 33 -11.69 -23.32 2.35
N TYR A 34 -10.63 -22.62 2.78
CA TYR A 34 -10.23 -21.34 2.21
C TYR A 34 -10.03 -21.45 0.69
N GLY A 35 -9.24 -22.41 0.23
CA GLY A 35 -8.99 -22.62 -1.20
C GLY A 35 -10.27 -22.89 -2.00
N SER A 36 -11.21 -23.67 -1.44
CA SER A 36 -12.48 -23.99 -2.08
C SER A 36 -13.38 -22.78 -2.30
N LEU A 37 -13.36 -21.82 -1.36
CA LEU A 37 -14.14 -20.58 -1.45
C LEU A 37 -13.52 -19.57 -2.43
N HIS A 38 -12.21 -19.63 -2.64
CA HIS A 38 -11.47 -18.65 -3.45
C HIS A 38 -11.02 -19.21 -4.81
N ILE A 39 -11.40 -20.45 -5.15
CA ILE A 39 -10.98 -21.12 -6.40
C ILE A 39 -11.35 -20.31 -7.65
N GLY A 40 -12.48 -19.61 -7.62
CA GLY A 40 -12.98 -18.80 -8.73
C GLY A 40 -12.33 -17.41 -8.83
N GLU A 41 -11.63 -16.97 -7.79
CA GLU A 41 -11.05 -15.63 -7.76
C GLU A 41 -9.88 -15.47 -8.72
N TYR A 42 -9.09 -16.52 -8.94
CA TYR A 42 -8.00 -16.49 -9.90
C TYR A 42 -8.51 -16.24 -11.33
N GLU A 43 -9.55 -16.97 -11.73
CA GLU A 43 -10.15 -16.83 -13.05
C GLU A 43 -10.91 -15.50 -13.18
N ALA A 44 -11.62 -15.07 -12.15
CA ALA A 44 -12.28 -13.76 -12.12
C ALA A 44 -11.27 -12.61 -12.21
N PHE A 45 -10.15 -12.69 -11.47
CA PHE A 45 -9.06 -11.73 -11.52
C PHE A 45 -8.45 -11.65 -12.92
N LYS A 46 -8.17 -12.80 -13.53
CA LYS A 46 -7.61 -12.88 -14.88
C LYS A 46 -8.57 -12.34 -15.94
N ALA A 47 -9.86 -12.65 -15.83
CA ALA A 47 -10.87 -12.19 -16.77
C ALA A 47 -11.14 -10.67 -16.65
N ALA A 48 -11.03 -10.10 -15.44
CA ALA A 48 -11.21 -8.68 -15.19
C ALA A 48 -9.96 -7.84 -15.57
N ALA A 49 -8.77 -8.44 -15.61
CA ALA A 49 -7.53 -7.76 -15.92
C ALA A 49 -7.27 -7.69 -17.43
N VAL A 50 -7.04 -6.47 -17.93
CA VAL A 50 -6.57 -6.26 -19.31
C VAL A 50 -5.17 -6.85 -19.51
N ASP A 51 -4.29 -6.70 -18.50
CA ASP A 51 -2.98 -7.34 -18.41
C ASP A 51 -2.83 -8.01 -17.03
N PRO A 52 -2.99 -9.34 -16.94
CA PRO A 52 -2.90 -10.07 -15.69
C PRO A 52 -1.55 -9.93 -14.98
N TYR A 53 -0.45 -9.77 -15.72
CA TYR A 53 0.89 -9.67 -15.13
C TYR A 53 1.08 -8.30 -14.46
N VAL A 54 0.72 -7.21 -15.15
CA VAL A 54 0.81 -5.85 -14.60
C VAL A 54 -0.15 -5.68 -13.43
N ALA A 55 -1.36 -6.25 -13.52
CA ALA A 55 -2.33 -6.26 -12.44
C ALA A 55 -1.77 -6.96 -11.19
N MET A 56 -1.18 -8.16 -11.34
CA MET A 56 -0.62 -8.91 -10.21
C MET A 56 0.56 -8.18 -9.56
N ARG A 57 1.45 -7.60 -10.37
CA ARG A 57 2.58 -6.79 -9.86
C ARG A 57 2.08 -5.62 -9.02
N THR A 58 1.05 -4.92 -9.50
CA THR A 58 0.48 -3.76 -8.82
C THR A 58 -0.20 -4.17 -7.52
N ALA A 59 -0.99 -5.24 -7.55
CA ALA A 59 -1.62 -5.82 -6.36
C ALA A 59 -0.58 -6.22 -5.30
N TYR A 60 0.54 -6.82 -5.69
CA TYR A 60 1.62 -7.16 -4.76
C TYR A 60 2.23 -5.93 -4.09
N VAL A 61 2.52 -4.87 -4.86
CA VAL A 61 3.04 -3.61 -4.29
C VAL A 61 2.04 -3.02 -3.30
N GLN A 62 0.75 -2.94 -3.67
CA GLN A 62 -0.30 -2.45 -2.78
C GLN A 62 -0.44 -3.30 -1.51
N TYR A 63 -0.35 -4.63 -1.62
CA TYR A 63 -0.37 -5.54 -0.49
C TYR A 63 0.80 -5.28 0.49
N ARG A 64 2.01 -5.15 -0.04
CA ARG A 64 3.21 -4.87 0.77
C ARG A 64 3.14 -3.50 1.43
N GLU A 65 2.67 -2.49 0.71
CA GLU A 65 2.46 -1.17 1.30
C GLU A 65 1.41 -1.21 2.41
N LYS A 66 0.31 -1.96 2.25
CA LYS A 66 -0.71 -2.15 3.29
C LYS A 66 -0.15 -2.87 4.52
N GLN A 67 0.73 -3.86 4.35
CA GLN A 67 1.36 -4.53 5.50
C GLN A 67 2.34 -3.65 6.28
N ILE A 68 2.94 -2.64 5.62
CA ILE A 68 3.90 -1.72 6.24
C ILE A 68 3.19 -0.50 6.83
N ARG A 69 2.17 -0.01 6.13
CA ARG A 69 1.28 1.05 6.58
C ARG A 69 0.25 0.41 7.50
N ASP A 70 0.62 0.19 8.76
CA ASP A 70 -0.31 0.06 9.89
C ASP A 70 -1.12 1.37 10.02
N GLU A 71 -1.96 1.64 9.02
CA GLU A 71 -2.96 2.68 9.06
C GLU A 71 -4.08 2.14 9.94
N GLY A 72 -4.09 2.62 11.20
CA GLY A 72 -5.29 2.58 12.03
C GLY A 72 -6.51 3.13 11.25
N PRO A 73 -7.73 2.85 11.72
CA PRO A 73 -8.97 3.06 10.96
C PRO A 73 -9.04 4.45 10.33
N PRO A 74 -9.74 4.60 9.19
CA PRO A 74 -9.87 5.86 8.48
C PRO A 74 -10.17 6.98 9.46
N THR A 75 -9.31 8.00 9.48
CA THR A 75 -9.50 9.16 10.34
C THR A 75 -10.87 9.76 10.01
N GLU A 76 -11.78 9.70 10.97
CA GLU A 76 -13.03 10.45 10.95
C GLU A 76 -12.73 11.91 10.57
N PRO A 77 -13.51 12.54 9.67
CA PRO A 77 -13.26 13.90 9.20
C PRO A 77 -13.11 14.96 10.32
N ASN A 78 -13.55 14.64 11.54
CA ASN A 78 -13.57 15.55 12.70
C ASN A 78 -12.66 15.10 13.88
N ASP A 79 -11.65 14.25 13.65
CA ASP A 79 -10.70 13.88 14.70
C ASP A 79 -9.75 15.04 15.06
N ILE A 80 -10.15 15.85 16.03
CA ILE A 80 -9.40 17.00 16.57
C ILE A 80 -8.35 16.62 17.62
N SER A 81 -8.27 15.35 18.03
CA SER A 81 -7.41 14.92 19.15
C SER A 81 -5.97 14.63 18.72
N ARG A 82 -5.63 14.74 17.43
CA ARG A 82 -4.29 14.43 16.92
C ARG A 82 -3.48 15.68 16.59
N PRO A 83 -2.23 15.81 17.09
CA PRO A 83 -1.36 16.90 16.67
C PRO A 83 -1.03 16.77 15.18
N ALA A 84 -1.13 17.88 14.44
CA ALA A 84 -0.84 17.95 13.01
C ALA A 84 0.49 17.25 12.69
N ARG A 85 0.46 16.23 11.82
CA ARG A 85 1.67 15.55 11.36
C ARG A 85 2.58 16.59 10.73
N ARG A 86 3.77 16.81 11.31
CA ARG A 86 4.78 17.66 10.69
C ARG A 86 5.13 17.05 9.33
N PRO A 87 5.15 17.84 8.24
CA PRO A 87 5.69 17.35 6.98
C PRO A 87 7.13 16.89 7.21
N ARG A 88 7.49 15.72 6.70
CA ARG A 88 8.87 15.25 6.73
C ARG A 88 9.74 16.24 5.94
N THR A 89 10.43 17.12 6.67
CA THR A 89 11.52 17.96 6.15
C THR A 89 12.63 17.03 5.68
N GLY A 90 12.70 16.80 4.36
CA GLY A 90 13.68 15.87 3.80
C GLY A 90 13.62 15.71 2.28
N ALA A 91 12.54 16.14 1.61
CA ALA A 91 12.49 16.24 0.16
C ALA A 91 12.80 17.67 -0.30
N LEU A 92 14.03 18.15 -0.07
CA LEU A 92 14.60 19.24 -0.87
C LEU A 92 14.91 18.67 -2.27
N ARG A 93 13.87 18.47 -3.09
CA ARG A 93 14.07 18.36 -4.53
C ARG A 93 14.37 19.77 -5.05
N SER A 94 15.59 19.93 -5.52
CA SER A 94 16.11 21.05 -6.29
C SER A 94 15.09 21.54 -7.32
N ARG A 95 14.39 22.62 -6.98
CA ARG A 95 13.79 23.51 -7.97
C ARG A 95 14.95 24.29 -8.61
N VAL A 96 15.33 23.91 -9.82
CA VAL A 96 16.13 24.77 -10.70
C VAL A 96 15.36 26.08 -10.86
N GLN A 97 15.92 27.17 -10.33
CA GLN A 97 15.39 28.52 -10.53
C GLN A 97 15.70 28.93 -11.98
N PRO A 98 14.75 29.42 -12.78
CA PRO A 98 15.10 30.26 -13.92
C PRO A 98 15.68 31.57 -13.36
N GLN A 99 16.92 31.89 -13.74
CA GLN A 99 17.55 33.15 -13.37
C GLN A 99 16.75 34.32 -13.96
N SER A 100 16.41 35.27 -13.09
CA SER A 100 15.94 36.60 -13.47
C SER A 100 17.09 37.36 -14.12
N THR A 101 17.00 37.66 -15.41
CA THR A 101 17.77 38.76 -16.02
C THR A 101 16.94 40.05 -15.87
N GLN A 102 17.57 41.06 -15.28
CA GLN A 102 17.02 42.37 -14.90
C GLN A 102 16.47 43.19 -16.08
N PRO A 103 15.57 44.17 -15.83
CA PRO A 103 15.06 45.07 -16.86
C PRO A 103 16.01 46.25 -17.03
N ASP A 104 16.46 46.50 -18.26
CA ASP A 104 17.12 47.76 -18.63
C ASP A 104 16.60 48.17 -20.01
N GLY A 105 16.20 49.43 -20.13
CA GLY A 105 15.99 50.08 -21.43
C GLY A 105 14.55 50.19 -21.89
N ALA A 106 14.07 51.42 -21.89
CA ALA A 106 12.82 51.88 -22.46
C ALA A 106 12.75 51.65 -23.98
N GLU A 107 11.56 51.31 -24.49
CA GLU A 107 11.07 51.84 -25.77
C GLU A 107 9.53 51.72 -25.83
N GLN A 108 8.88 52.87 -26.04
CA GLN A 108 7.42 53.04 -26.19
C GLN A 108 6.97 52.49 -27.56
N PRO A 109 5.71 51.99 -27.69
CA PRO A 109 5.20 51.63 -29.00
C PRO A 109 4.88 52.89 -29.83
N PRO A 110 5.08 52.88 -31.16
CA PRO A 110 4.76 54.04 -31.98
C PRO A 110 3.24 54.20 -32.14
N HIS A 111 2.77 55.42 -31.89
CA HIS A 111 1.50 55.95 -32.39
C HIS A 111 1.69 56.42 -33.82
N GLN A 112 1.01 55.82 -34.81
CA GLN A 112 0.57 56.39 -36.11
C GLN A 112 -0.54 55.47 -36.64
N GLU A 113 -1.69 55.90 -37.20
CA GLU A 113 -2.33 57.19 -37.50
C GLU A 113 -3.86 56.92 -37.51
#